data_AF-A0A0E3PH25-F1
#
_entry.id   AF-A0A0E3PH25-F1
#
_cell.length_a   1.000
_cell.length_b   1.000
_cell.length_c   1.000
_cell.angle_alpha   90.00
_cell.angle_beta   90.00
_cell.angle_gamma   90.00
#
_symmetry.space_group_name_H-M   'P 1'
#
loop_
_entity.id
_entity.type
_entity.pdbx_description
1 polymer ?
#
loop_
_entity_poly.entity_id
_entity_poly.type
_entity_poly.pdbx_seq_one_letter_code
_entity_poly.pdbx_strand_id
1 'polypeptide(L)' 'MDGVVRMGRIPGSKKKKMWVREGDVVIVNPWEIQDSKADVIWKYTKPQVDWLERKGYLN' A
#
# COMPACT_ATOMS: atom_id res chain seq x y z
N MET A 1 1.44 12.16 1.85
CA MET A 1 1.92 11.09 0.95
C MET A 1 3.27 11.47 0.33
N ASP A 2 4.24 10.57 0.11
CA ASP A 2 5.60 10.93 -0.35
C ASP A 2 5.70 11.47 -1.79
N GLY A 3 4.60 11.50 -2.55
CA GLY A 3 4.55 12.03 -3.92
C GLY A 3 5.26 11.17 -4.99
N VAL A 4 5.99 10.12 -4.58
CA VAL A 4 6.74 9.24 -5.49
C VAL A 4 5.84 8.11 -6.00
N VAL A 5 5.75 7.98 -7.33
CA VAL A 5 5.08 6.85 -7.99
C VAL A 5 6.04 5.68 -8.09
N ARG A 6 5.67 4.53 -7.51
CA ARG A 6 6.46 3.30 -7.51
C ARG A 6 5.70 2.15 -8.15
N MET A 7 6.43 1.22 -8.76
CA MET A 7 5.87 -0.05 -9.22
C MET A 7 5.71 -1.01 -8.03
N GLY A 8 4.47 -1.26 -7.64
CA GLY A 8 4.12 -2.17 -6.57
C GLY A 8 4.06 -3.63 -7.02
N ARG A 9 4.81 -4.52 -6.34
CA ARG A 9 4.72 -5.98 -6.51
C ARG A 9 3.87 -6.57 -5.40
N ILE A 10 2.93 -7.45 -5.74
CA ILE A 10 2.19 -8.27 -4.75
C ILE A 10 2.89 -9.63 -4.65
N PRO A 11 3.52 -9.97 -3.51
CA PRO A 11 4.14 -11.28 -3.33
C PRO A 11 3.12 -12.41 -3.52
N GLY A 12 3.54 -13.52 -4.14
CA GLY A 12 2.64 -14.63 -4.45
C GLY A 12 1.89 -15.20 -3.23
N SER A 13 2.54 -15.20 -2.06
CA SER A 13 1.94 -15.58 -0.78
C SER A 13 0.75 -14.72 -0.38
N LYS A 14 0.75 -13.44 -0.75
CA LYS A 14 -0.31 -12.46 -0.45
C LYS A 14 -1.33 -12.34 -1.57
N LYS A 15 -0.93 -12.62 -2.81
CA LYS A 15 -1.80 -12.54 -4.00
C LYS A 15 -3.10 -13.34 -3.85
N LYS A 16 -3.08 -14.52 -3.20
CA LYS A 16 -4.29 -15.32 -2.97
C LYS A 16 -5.28 -14.69 -1.99
N LYS A 17 -4.81 -13.85 -1.05
CA LYS A 17 -5.62 -13.30 0.05
C LYS A 17 -5.94 -11.82 -0.11
N MET A 18 -5.21 -11.12 -0.99
CA MET A 18 -5.27 -9.67 -1.11
C MET A 18 -5.55 -9.28 -2.56
N TRP A 19 -6.83 -9.00 -2.83
CA TRP A 19 -7.24 -8.41 -4.09
C TRP A 19 -7.19 -6.88 -3.96
N VAL A 20 -6.38 -6.25 -4.80
CA VAL A 20 -6.19 -4.80 -4.84
C VAL A 20 -6.83 -4.25 -6.12
N ARG A 21 -7.52 -3.13 -6.00
CA ARG A 21 -8.13 -2.36 -7.10
C ARG A 21 -7.67 -0.91 -6.99
N GLU A 22 -7.94 -0.14 -8.03
CA GLU A 22 -7.74 1.31 -8.00
C GLU A 22 -8.54 1.94 -6.84
N GLY A 23 -7.92 2.86 -6.12
CA GLY A 23 -8.49 3.53 -4.95
C GLY A 23 -8.32 2.80 -3.61
N ASP A 24 -7.78 1.58 -3.59
CA ASP A 24 -7.44 0.90 -2.33
C ASP A 24 -6.20 1.54 -1.68
N VAL A 25 -6.23 1.72 -0.36
CA VAL A 25 -5.06 2.16 0.41
C VAL A 25 -4.26 0.94 0.88
N VAL A 26 -2.97 0.97 0.61
CA VAL A 26 -2.05 -0.13 0.87
C VAL A 26 -0.78 0.33 1.58
N ILE A 27 -0.20 -0.57 2.37
CA ILE A 27 1.15 -0.40 2.91
C ILE A 27 2.13 -1.05 1.93
N VAL A 28 3.17 -0.30 1.58
CA VAL A 28 4.25 -0.75 0.72
C VAL A 28 5.57 -0.71 1.47
N ASN A 29 6.47 -1.64 1.17
CA ASN A 29 7.85 -1.60 1.59
C ASN A 29 8.74 -1.36 0.38
N PRO A 30 9.38 -0.18 0.26
CA PRO A 30 10.28 0.13 -0.84
C PRO A 30 11.50 -0.81 -0.83
N TRP A 31 12.04 -1.12 -2.00
CA TRP A 31 13.26 -1.90 -2.10
C TRP A 31 14.48 -1.02 -1.79
N GLU A 32 15.41 -1.53 -0.98
CA GLU A 32 16.62 -0.79 -0.61
C GLU A 32 17.51 -0.43 -1.82
N ILE A 33 17.53 -1.30 -2.83
CA ILE A 33 18.39 -1.15 -4.02
C ILE A 33 17.71 -0.33 -5.12
N GLN A 34 16.38 -0.39 -5.22
CA GLN A 34 15.62 0.22 -6.31
C GLN A 34 14.38 0.94 -5.78
N ASP A 35 14.48 2.25 -5.54
CA ASP A 35 13.40 3.07 -4.99
C ASP A 35 12.16 3.16 -5.90
N SER A 36 12.31 2.90 -7.21
CA SER A 36 11.17 2.84 -8.14
C SER A 36 10.28 1.59 -7.95
N LYS A 37 10.66 0.66 -7.06
CA LYS A 37 9.92 -0.56 -6.76
C LYS A 37 9.62 -0.71 -5.29
N ALA A 38 8.49 -1.34 -4.99
CA ALA A 38 8.10 -1.68 -3.63
C ALA A 38 7.27 -2.96 -3.61
N ASP A 39 7.30 -3.69 -2.49
CA ASP A 39 6.40 -4.81 -2.26
C ASP A 39 5.17 -4.37 -1.44
N VAL A 40 3.98 -4.75 -1.90
CA VAL A 40 2.72 -4.51 -1.19
C VAL A 40 2.59 -5.52 -0.03
N ILE A 41 2.49 -4.99 1.19
CA ILE A 41 2.47 -5.80 2.40
C ILE A 41 1.08 -6.00 2.96
N TRP A 42 0.25 -4.97 2.91
CA TRP A 42 -1.07 -4.92 3.54
C TRP A 42 -2.02 -4.05 2.74
N LYS A 43 -3.31 -4.37 2.78
CA LYS A 43 -4.41 -3.56 2.25
C LYS A 43 -5.33 -3.19 3.40
N TYR A 44 -5.60 -1.90 3.56
CA TYR A 44 -6.56 -1.42 4.54
C TYR A 44 -7.99 -1.63 4.04
N THR A 45 -8.90 -1.91 4.96
CA THR A 45 -10.34 -1.84 4.70
C THR A 45 -10.82 -0.40 4.82
N LYS A 46 -11.98 -0.09 4.23
CA LYS A 46 -12.52 1.27 4.25
C LYS A 46 -12.65 1.88 5.66
N PRO A 47 -13.17 1.18 6.68
CA PRO A 47 -13.19 1.72 8.05
C PRO A 47 -11.80 2.00 8.64
N GLN A 48 -10.78 1.23 8.25
CA GLN A 48 -9.40 1.47 8.69
C GLN A 48 -8.81 2.72 8.02
N VAL A 49 -9.15 2.96 6.74
CA VAL A 49 -8.78 4.18 6.02
C VAL A 49 -9.40 5.40 6.70
N ASP A 50 -10.71 5.36 6.98
CA ASP A 50 -11.41 6.45 7.68
C ASP A 50 -10.77 6.75 9.04
N TRP A 51 -10.30 5.72 9.75
CA TRP A 51 -9.58 5.88 11.01
C TRP A 51 -8.21 6.54 10.82
N LEU A 52 -7.46 6.16 9.78
CA LEU A 52 -6.16 6.74 9.45
C LEU A 52 -6.27 8.22 9.07
N GLU A 53 -7.27 8.57 8.28
CA GLU A 53 -7.57 9.97 7.89
C GLU A 53 -7.91 10.81 9.12
N ARG A 54 -8.81 10.33 9.99
CA ARG A 54 -9.18 11.03 11.24
C ARG A 54 -8.00 11.29 12.18
N LYS A 55 -6.98 10.43 12.12
CA LYS A 55 -5.76 10.55 12.92
C LYS A 55 -4.68 11.40 12.25
N GLY A 56 -4.88 11.82 11.00
CA GLY A 56 -3.91 12.59 10.24
C GLY A 56 -2.72 11.77 9.76
N TYR A 57 -2.84 10.43 9.69
CA TYR A 57 -1.82 9.56 9.08
C TYR A 57 -1.92 9.55 7.56
N LEU A 58 -3.12 9.78 7.03
CA LEU A 58 -3.36 10.02 5.62
C LEU A 58 -3.72 11.50 5.47
N ASN A 59 -2.78 12.26 4.90
CA ASN A 59 -2.93 13.66 4.50
C ASN A 59 -2.55 13.80 3.03
#